data_AF-A0A1G1TL10-F1
#
_entry.id   AF-A0A1G1TL10-F1
#
_cell.length_a   1.000
_cell.length_b   1.000
_cell.length_c   1.000
_cell.angle_alpha   90.00
_cell.angle_beta   90.00
_cell.angle_gamma   90.00
#
_symmetry.space_group_name_H-M   'P 1'
#
loop_
_entity.id
_entity.type
_entity.pdbx_description
1 polymer ?
#
loop_
_entity_poly.entity_id
_entity_poly.type
_entity_poly.pdbx_seq_one_letter_code
_entity_poly.pdbx_strand_id
1 'polypeptide(L)'
;MECQALLINDALRLTLAELESFFEIKLDLEEINRVFDDAENDQLSFKYYIFYKEKGFLLPNWEISGAVDEHEPETLFLKSIGGFGKRKRFDIFFERNA
;
A
#
# COMPACT_ATOMS: atom_id res chain seq x y z
N MET A 1 -15.34 0.08 0.47
CA MET A 1 -14.03 -0.06 -0.20
C MET A 1 -13.04 -0.19 0.93
N GLU A 2 -12.57 -1.40 1.18
CA GLU A 2 -11.83 -1.71 2.41
C GLU A 2 -10.37 -1.26 2.25
N CYS A 3 -9.86 -0.59 3.29
CA CYS A 3 -8.45 -0.27 3.45
C CYS A 3 -7.88 -1.16 4.55
N GLN A 4 -6.60 -1.48 4.42
CA GLN A 4 -5.86 -2.30 5.37
C GLN A 4 -4.98 -1.36 6.19
N ALA A 5 -5.23 -1.28 7.48
CA ALA A 5 -4.46 -0.45 8.41
C ALA A 5 -3.20 -1.22 8.84
N LEU A 6 -2.03 -0.68 8.53
CA LEU A 6 -0.74 -1.28 8.83
C LEU A 6 0.11 -0.30 9.62
N LEU A 7 0.67 -0.73 10.75
CA LEU A 7 1.60 0.09 11.52
C LEU A 7 2.88 0.32 10.72
N ILE A 8 3.39 1.55 10.72
CA ILE A 8 4.65 1.91 10.08
C ILE A 8 5.81 1.48 10.99
N ASN A 9 6.31 0.27 10.74
CA ASN A 9 7.42 -0.35 11.45
C ASN A 9 8.15 -1.36 10.55
N ASP A 10 9.12 -2.10 11.09
CA ASP A 10 9.87 -3.10 10.31
C ASP A 10 8.98 -4.19 9.68
N ALA A 11 7.84 -4.53 10.31
CA ALA A 11 6.91 -5.51 9.78
C ALA A 11 6.21 -5.01 8.50
N LEU A 12 5.98 -3.70 8.37
CA LEU A 12 5.41 -3.12 7.14
C LEU A 12 6.28 -3.42 5.92
N ARG A 13 7.62 -3.32 6.04
CA ARG A 13 8.53 -3.65 4.92
C ARG A 13 8.39 -5.10 4.51
N LEU A 14 8.26 -6.01 5.48
CA LEU A 14 8.04 -7.42 5.21
C LEU A 14 6.70 -7.66 4.50
N THR A 15 5.61 -7.08 5.02
CA THR A 15 4.28 -7.19 4.40
C THR A 15 4.26 -6.68 2.97
N LEU A 16 4.91 -5.56 2.69
CA LEU A 16 5.01 -5.00 1.33
C LEU A 16 5.85 -5.88 0.40
N ALA A 17 6.94 -6.49 0.89
CA ALA A 17 7.74 -7.45 0.12
C ALA A 17 6.97 -8.76 -0.17
N GLU A 18 6.18 -9.25 0.79
CA GLU A 18 5.29 -10.39 0.59
C GLU A 18 4.19 -10.07 -0.43
N LEU A 19 3.66 -8.85 -0.40
CA LEU A 19 2.68 -8.35 -1.37
C LEU A 19 3.28 -8.29 -2.79
N GLU A 20 4.52 -7.80 -2.94
CA GLU A 20 5.27 -7.87 -4.21
C GLU A 20 5.35 -9.30 -4.74
N SER A 21 5.76 -10.24 -3.88
CA SER A 21 5.91 -11.65 -4.25
C SER A 21 4.56 -12.30 -4.61
N PHE A 22 3.50 -12.00 -3.86
CA PHE A 22 2.18 -12.59 -4.08
C PHE A 22 1.54 -12.15 -5.41
N PHE A 23 1.79 -10.91 -5.81
CA PHE A 23 1.27 -10.34 -7.05
C PHE A 23 2.22 -10.42 -8.24
N GLU A 24 3.48 -10.83 -8.02
CA GLU A 24 4.56 -10.84 -9.00
C GLU A 24 4.78 -9.44 -9.61
N ILE A 25 4.79 -8.42 -8.75
CA ILE A 25 5.00 -7.01 -9.12
C ILE A 25 6.24 -6.43 -8.43
N LYS A 26 6.59 -5.20 -8.81
CA LYS A 26 7.58 -4.38 -8.11
C LYS A 26 6.92 -3.12 -7.59
N LEU A 27 6.90 -2.98 -6.26
CA LEU A 27 6.47 -1.75 -5.61
C LEU A 27 7.58 -0.71 -5.70
N ASP A 28 7.20 0.55 -5.72
CA ASP A 28 8.11 1.68 -5.76
C ASP A 28 8.83 1.82 -4.42
N LEU A 29 10.12 1.47 -4.41
CA LEU A 29 10.96 1.52 -3.21
C LEU A 29 11.17 2.96 -2.70
N GLU A 30 11.18 3.96 -3.59
CA GLU A 30 11.32 5.36 -3.18
C GLU A 30 10.08 5.80 -2.42
N GLU A 31 8.88 5.43 -2.90
CA GLU A 31 7.62 5.70 -2.20
C GLU A 31 7.53 4.95 -0.87
N ILE A 32 8.00 3.70 -0.80
CA ILE A 32 8.07 2.96 0.47
C ILE A 32 8.98 3.67 1.46
N ASN A 33 10.20 4.04 1.05
CA ASN A 33 11.11 4.76 1.93
C ASN A 33 10.55 6.11 2.37
N ARG A 34 9.85 6.81 1.46
CA ARG A 34 9.18 8.08 1.79
C ARG A 34 8.17 7.91 2.92
N VAL A 35 7.42 6.80 2.99
CA VAL A 35 6.50 6.52 4.12
C VAL A 35 7.23 6.53 5.47
N PHE A 36 8.40 5.87 5.56
CA PHE A 36 9.17 5.80 6.80
C PHE A 36 9.80 7.15 7.14
N ASP A 37 10.40 7.81 6.15
CA ASP A 37 10.99 9.14 6.33
C ASP A 37 9.93 10.14 6.78
N ASP A 38 8.73 10.07 6.18
CA ASP A 38 7.60 10.93 6.51
C ASP A 38 7.07 10.66 7.92
N ALA A 39 6.96 9.39 8.34
CA ALA A 39 6.52 9.03 9.69
C ALA A 39 7.52 9.48 10.78
N GLU A 40 8.82 9.56 10.45
CA GLU A 40 9.84 10.08 11.37
C GLU A 40 9.88 11.60 11.42
N ASN A 41 9.70 12.28 10.28
CA ASN A 41 10.06 13.70 10.14
C ASN A 41 8.87 14.66 9.99
N ASP A 42 7.69 14.19 9.58
CA ASP A 42 6.50 15.03 9.39
C ASP A 42 5.21 14.24 9.62
N GLN A 43 4.76 14.28 10.88
CA GLN A 43 3.58 13.58 11.39
C GLN A 43 2.30 14.43 11.38
N LEU A 44 2.35 15.65 10.83
CA LEU A 44 1.27 16.64 10.97
C LEU A 44 0.45 16.82 9.70
N SER A 45 0.82 16.13 8.61
CA SER A 45 0.24 16.34 7.29
C SER A 45 -0.38 15.05 6.77
N PHE A 46 -1.56 15.14 6.16
CA PHE A 46 -2.09 14.04 5.35
C PHE A 46 -1.17 13.74 4.16
N LYS A 47 -0.85 12.45 3.97
CA LYS A 47 0.07 12.01 2.91
C LYS A 47 -0.53 10.88 2.09
N TYR A 48 -0.21 10.87 0.80
CA TYR A 48 -0.66 9.86 -0.15
C TYR A 48 0.53 9.30 -0.91
N TYR A 49 0.53 7.98 -1.11
CA TYR A 49 1.62 7.23 -1.72
C TYR A 49 1.08 6.30 -2.80
N ILE A 50 1.78 6.20 -3.93
CA ILE A 50 1.43 5.28 -5.02
C ILE A 50 2.55 4.26 -5.17
N PHE A 51 2.39 3.11 -4.53
CA PHE A 51 3.41 2.06 -4.56
C PHE A 51 3.45 1.31 -5.88
N TYR A 52 2.32 1.20 -6.58
CA TYR A 52 2.28 0.52 -7.87
C TYR A 52 1.12 1.02 -8.72
N LYS A 53 1.37 1.17 -10.03
CA LYS A 53 0.36 1.58 -11.00
C LYS A 53 0.56 0.85 -12.32
N GLU A 54 -0.34 -0.09 -12.60
CA GLU A 54 -0.44 -0.74 -13.90
C GLU A 54 -1.36 0.07 -14.82
N LYS A 55 -0.82 0.54 -15.93
CA LYS A 55 -1.59 1.19 -17.00
C LYS A 55 -2.00 0.14 -18.03
N GLY A 56 -3.27 -0.23 -18.03
CA GLY A 56 -3.81 -1.16 -19.01
C GLY A 56 -4.26 -0.45 -20.28
N PHE A 57 -3.86 -0.94 -21.45
CA PHE A 57 -4.44 -0.49 -22.73
C PHE A 57 -5.82 -1.12 -22.98
N LEU A 58 -6.04 -2.37 -22.51
CA LEU A 58 -7.29 -3.13 -22.65
C LEU A 58 -7.90 -3.59 -21.32
N LEU A 59 -7.14 -3.55 -20.23
CA LEU A 59 -7.58 -3.94 -18.89
C LEU A 59 -7.81 -2.69 -18.02
N PRO A 60 -8.73 -2.75 -17.04
CA PRO A 60 -8.93 -1.64 -16.12
C PRO A 60 -7.64 -1.39 -15.35
N ASN A 61 -7.24 -0.11 -15.27
CA ASN A 61 -6.08 0.32 -14.49
C ASN A 61 -6.14 -0.28 -13.08
N TRP A 62 -5.00 -0.75 -12.60
CA TRP A 62 -4.86 -1.30 -11.25
C TRP A 62 -3.76 -0.54 -10.52
N GLU A 63 -4.05 -0.14 -9.28
CA GLU A 63 -3.18 0.67 -8.44
C GLU A 63 -3.15 0.10 -7.03
N ILE A 64 -1.96 0.04 -6.44
CA ILE A 64 -1.77 -0.16 -4.99
C ILE A 64 -1.25 1.15 -4.44
N SER A 65 -1.99 1.72 -3.49
CA SER A 65 -1.70 3.01 -2.89
C SER A 65 -1.93 2.98 -1.40
N GLY A 66 -1.32 3.93 -0.70
CA GLY A 66 -1.47 4.11 0.74
C GLY A 66 -1.75 5.55 1.08
N ALA A 67 -2.35 5.77 2.25
CA ALA A 67 -2.47 7.08 2.85
C ALA A 67 -2.04 7.03 4.31
N VAL A 68 -1.48 8.12 4.81
CA VAL A 68 -1.24 8.35 6.24
C VAL A 68 -2.05 9.58 6.62
N ASP A 69 -2.88 9.42 7.65
CA ASP A 69 -3.73 10.49 8.16
C ASP A 69 -2.97 11.32 9.19
N GLU A 70 -3.25 12.62 9.29
CA GLU A 70 -2.63 13.51 10.29
C GLU A 70 -3.02 13.15 11.74
N HIS A 71 -4.11 12.42 11.93
CA HIS A 71 -4.57 11.94 13.23
C HIS A 71 -4.03 10.54 13.60
N GLU A 72 -3.49 9.80 12.64
CA GLU A 72 -2.89 8.47 12.82
C GLU A 72 -1.55 8.38 12.04
N PRO A 73 -0.55 9.20 12.41
CA PRO A 73 0.70 9.31 11.65
C PRO A 73 1.54 8.03 11.63
N GLU A 74 1.29 7.11 12.56
CA GLU A 74 1.92 5.80 12.67
C GLU A 74 1.25 4.70 11.82
N THR A 75 0.13 5.01 11.15
CA THR A 75 -0.69 4.03 10.42
C THR A 75 -0.71 4.33 8.93
N LEU A 76 -0.29 3.36 8.12
CA LEU A 76 -0.49 3.34 6.68
C LEU A 76 -1.80 2.65 6.34
N PHE A 77 -2.74 3.37 5.75
CA PHE A 77 -3.98 2.85 5.18
C PHE A 77 -3.75 2.41 3.73
N LEU A 78 -3.41 1.13 3.54
CA LEU A 78 -3.13 0.54 2.24
C LEU A 78 -4.42 0.13 1.52
N LYS A 79 -4.48 0.31 0.20
CA LYS A 79 -5.64 -0.06 -0.63
C LYS A 79 -5.23 -0.51 -2.03
N SER A 80 -6.11 -1.32 -2.63
CA SER A 80 -6.06 -1.70 -4.04
C SER A 80 -7.23 -1.07 -4.82
N ILE A 81 -6.93 -0.30 -5.86
CA ILE A 81 -7.90 0.42 -6.68
C ILE A 81 -7.92 -0.15 -8.10
N GLY A 82 -9.12 -0.33 -8.66
CA GLY A 82 -9.29 -0.90 -9.99
C GLY A 82 -9.00 -2.40 -10.03
N GLY A 83 -8.80 -2.97 -11.22
CA GLY A 83 -8.52 -4.40 -11.42
C GLY A 83 -9.35 -5.35 -10.55
N PHE A 84 -10.66 -5.52 -10.80
CA PHE A 84 -11.59 -6.25 -9.91
C PHE A 84 -11.06 -7.61 -9.37
N GLY A 85 -10.44 -8.43 -10.23
CA GLY A 85 -9.82 -9.68 -9.80
C GLY A 85 -8.60 -9.50 -8.91
N LYS A 86 -7.79 -8.46 -9.15
CA LYS A 86 -6.63 -8.10 -8.33
C LYS A 86 -7.06 -7.54 -6.98
N ARG A 87 -8.11 -6.72 -6.92
CA ARG A 87 -8.69 -6.26 -5.65
C ARG A 87 -9.14 -7.43 -4.78
N LYS A 88 -9.91 -8.38 -5.31
CA LYS A 88 -10.29 -9.58 -4.53
C LYS A 88 -9.08 -10.37 -4.02
N ARG A 89 -8.04 -10.49 -4.84
CA ARG A 89 -6.79 -11.14 -4.42
C ARG A 89 -6.05 -10.36 -3.35
N PHE A 90 -6.17 -9.04 -3.33
CA PHE A 90 -5.58 -8.17 -2.31
C PHE A 90 -6.26 -8.41 -0.97
N ASP A 91 -7.59 -8.46 -0.96
CA ASP A 91 -8.36 -8.77 0.26
C ASP A 91 -7.98 -10.15 0.80
N ILE A 92 -7.91 -11.18 -0.07
CA ILE A 92 -7.47 -12.53 0.29
C ILE A 92 -6.04 -12.57 0.86
N PHE A 93 -5.13 -11.73 0.36
CA PHE A 93 -3.77 -11.65 0.89
C PHE A 93 -3.79 -11.22 2.36
N PHE A 94 -4.58 -10.20 2.70
CA PHE A 94 -4.67 -9.71 4.08
C PHE A 94 -5.50 -10.63 4.99
N GLU A 95 -6.55 -11.29 4.49
CA GLU A 95 -7.30 -12.29 5.26
C GLU A 95 -6.44 -13.50 5.69
N ARG A 96 -5.40 -13.84 4.93
CA ARG A 96 -4.50 -14.97 5.25
C ARG A 96 -3.36 -14.61 6.19
N ASN A 97 -3.04 -13.32 6.30
CA ASN A 97 -1.91 -12.81 7.06
C ASN A 97 -2.33 -11.98 8.28
N ALA A 98 -3.64 -11.85 8.54
CA ALA A 98 -4.23 -11.28 9.75
C ALA A 98 -4.24 -12.30 10.91
#